data_AF-A0A7C8E9E0-F1
#
_entry.id   AF-A0A7C8E9E0-F1
#
_cell.length_a   1.000
_cell.length_b   1.000
_cell.length_c   1.000
_cell.angle_alpha   90.00
_cell.angle_beta   90.00
_cell.angle_gamma   90.00
#
_symmetry.space_group_name_H-M   'P 1'
#
loop_
_entity.id
_entity.type
_entity.pdbx_description
1 polymer ?
#
loop_
_entity_poly.entity_id
_entity_poly.type
_entity_poly.pdbx_seq_one_letter_code
_entity_poly.pdbx_strand_id
1 'polypeptide(L)'
;SGEIENSKVPARLAVMDSEGLSVLTAWAAGKFTASKIAAFIQESGIADEIDKKELIIPGYVAILSGAIEEKLPGWKITVGPREANAIPAFLKGRN
;
A
#
# COMPACT_ATOMS: atom_id res chain seq x y z
N SER A 1 -4.94 1.92 12.16
CA SER A 1 -6.17 1.15 12.43
C SER A 1 -7.38 2.08 12.46
N GLY A 2 -7.34 3.18 13.23
CA GLY A 2 -8.47 4.12 13.38
C GLY A 2 -9.12 4.64 12.09
N GLU A 3 -8.34 5.02 11.06
CA GLU A 3 -8.93 5.54 9.82
C GLU A 3 -9.61 4.49 8.91
N ILE A 4 -9.14 3.24 8.93
CA ILE A 4 -9.73 2.16 8.13
C ILE A 4 -11.07 1.74 8.73
N GLU A 5 -11.13 1.64 10.05
CA GLU A 5 -12.39 1.38 10.78
C GLU A 5 -13.39 2.52 10.60
N ASN A 6 -12.94 3.78 10.57
CA ASN A 6 -13.81 4.94 10.35
C ASN A 6 -14.35 5.01 8.90
N SER A 7 -13.58 4.48 7.93
CA SER A 7 -13.99 4.46 6.53
C SER A 7 -15.15 3.50 6.24
N LYS A 8 -15.46 2.55 7.14
CA LYS A 8 -16.41 1.44 6.91
C LYS A 8 -16.15 0.60 5.64
N VAL A 9 -14.97 0.73 5.03
CA VAL A 9 -14.57 -0.07 3.87
C VAL A 9 -13.68 -1.20 4.38
N PRO A 10 -14.01 -2.48 4.12
CA PRO A 10 -13.14 -3.59 4.48
C PRO A 10 -11.87 -3.51 3.64
N ALA A 11 -10.80 -2.97 4.23
CA ALA A 11 -9.48 -2.89 3.62
C ALA A 11 -8.47 -3.66 4.48
N ARG A 12 -7.56 -4.38 3.83
CA ARG A 12 -6.45 -5.04 4.50
C ARG A 12 -5.26 -4.07 4.58
N LEU A 13 -4.70 -3.92 5.77
CA LEU A 13 -3.48 -3.14 5.98
C LEU A 13 -2.28 -4.09 5.98
N ALA A 14 -1.48 -4.02 4.92
CA ALA A 14 -0.18 -4.69 4.88
C ALA A 14 0.83 -3.88 5.69
N VAL A 15 1.12 -4.33 6.91
CA VAL A 15 2.16 -3.72 7.77
C VAL A 15 3.45 -4.47 7.51
N MET A 16 4.36 -3.86 6.73
CA MET A 16 5.70 -4.41 6.59
C MET A 16 6.56 -4.04 7.79
N ASP A 17 7.36 -5.00 8.28
CA ASP A 17 8.34 -4.73 9.32
C ASP A 17 9.47 -3.88 8.74
N SER A 18 9.40 -2.59 9.03
CA SER A 18 10.39 -1.60 8.59
C SER A 18 11.27 -1.14 9.75
N GLU A 19 11.47 -1.99 10.76
CA GLU A 19 12.25 -1.71 11.98
C GLU A 19 11.76 -0.45 12.74
N GLY A 20 10.45 -0.18 12.69
CA GLY A 20 9.84 0.98 13.36
C GLY A 20 10.10 2.33 12.65
N LEU A 21 10.58 2.32 11.40
CA LEU A 21 10.82 3.54 10.62
C LEU A 21 9.54 4.02 9.92
N SER A 22 9.34 5.34 9.88
CA SER A 22 8.28 5.98 9.11
C SER A 22 8.44 5.72 7.60
N VAL A 23 7.33 5.74 6.84
CA VAL A 23 7.30 5.48 5.38
C VAL A 23 8.36 6.30 4.61
N LEU A 24 8.51 7.58 4.94
CA LEU A 24 9.51 8.47 4.31
C LEU A 24 10.94 8.05 4.64
N THR A 25 11.21 7.71 5.90
CA THR A 25 12.54 7.28 6.36
C THR A 25 12.89 5.92 5.78
N ALA A 26 11.94 5.00 5.73
CA ALA A 26 12.11 3.69 5.13
C ALA A 26 12.38 3.79 3.62
N TRP A 27 11.70 4.70 2.92
CA TRP A 27 11.97 4.98 1.51
C TRP A 27 13.35 5.59 1.30
N ALA A 28 13.71 6.63 2.07
CA ALA A 28 15.02 7.27 1.99
C ALA A 28 16.18 6.31 2.35
N ALA A 29 15.95 5.37 3.27
CA ALA A 29 16.90 4.33 3.65
C ALA A 29 16.98 3.16 2.64
N GLY A 30 16.19 3.17 1.56
CA GLY A 30 16.11 2.06 0.59
C GLY A 30 15.47 0.79 1.17
N LYS A 31 14.88 0.86 2.37
CA LYS A 31 14.16 -0.24 3.02
C LYS A 31 12.71 -0.34 2.52
N PHE A 32 12.17 0.72 1.92
CA PHE A 32 10.84 0.76 1.31
C PHE A 32 10.99 0.85 -0.21
N THR A 33 11.20 -0.29 -0.88
CA THR A 33 11.39 -0.36 -2.33
C THR A 33 10.36 -1.29 -2.96
N ALA A 34 10.12 -1.10 -4.25
CA ALA A 34 9.18 -1.92 -5.01
C ALA A 34 9.48 -3.43 -4.89
N SER A 35 10.76 -3.81 -4.88
CA SER A 35 11.19 -5.19 -4.67
C SER A 35 10.75 -5.75 -3.32
N LYS A 36 10.95 -5.00 -2.23
CA LYS A 36 10.58 -5.45 -0.88
C LYS A 36 9.06 -5.56 -0.72
N ILE A 37 8.32 -4.59 -1.27
CA ILE A 37 6.85 -4.62 -1.25
C ILE A 37 6.34 -5.81 -2.06
N ALA A 38 6.86 -6.03 -3.27
CA ALA A 38 6.47 -7.17 -4.10
C ALA A 38 6.79 -8.52 -3.44
N ALA A 39 7.98 -8.65 -2.83
CA ALA A 39 8.36 -9.83 -2.08
C ALA A 39 7.42 -10.06 -0.88
N PHE A 40 7.11 -9.00 -0.11
CA PHE A 40 6.18 -9.08 1.02
C PHE A 40 4.78 -9.48 0.59
N ILE A 41 4.28 -8.97 -0.53
CA ILE A 41 2.96 -9.33 -1.07
C ILE A 41 2.92 -10.79 -1.55
N GLN A 42 3.99 -11.27 -2.19
CA GLN A 42 4.13 -12.67 -2.57
C GLN A 42 4.22 -13.58 -1.34
N GLU A 43 5.02 -13.22 -0.34
CA GLU A 43 5.23 -13.98 0.89
C GLU A 43 3.98 -13.98 1.79
N SER A 44 3.26 -12.86 1.83
CA SER A 44 2.00 -12.73 2.56
C SER A 44 0.84 -13.50 1.93
N GLY A 45 0.99 -14.05 0.71
CA GLY A 45 -0.03 -14.85 0.04
C GLY A 45 -1.32 -14.08 -0.31
N ILE A 46 -1.31 -12.75 -0.15
CA ILE A 46 -2.52 -11.95 -0.19
C ILE A 46 -3.13 -11.88 -1.59
N ALA A 47 -2.37 -12.27 -2.63
CA ALA A 47 -2.83 -12.42 -4.01
C ALA A 47 -3.93 -13.47 -4.20
N ASP A 48 -4.02 -14.45 -3.30
CA ASP A 48 -5.05 -15.50 -3.30
C ASP A 48 -6.25 -15.10 -2.42
N GLU A 49 -6.02 -14.23 -1.44
CA GLU A 49 -7.03 -13.80 -0.47
C GLU A 49 -7.87 -12.60 -0.94
N ILE A 50 -7.51 -11.96 -2.07
CA ILE A 50 -8.21 -10.79 -2.63
C ILE A 50 -8.72 -11.04 -4.05
N ASP A 51 -10.02 -10.82 -4.25
CA ASP A 51 -10.66 -10.82 -5.57
C ASP A 51 -10.18 -9.64 -6.45
N LYS A 52 -9.90 -8.51 -5.81
CA LYS A 52 -9.34 -7.32 -6.45
C LYS A 52 -7.88 -7.16 -6.07
N LYS A 53 -6.99 -7.42 -7.01
CA LYS A 53 -5.54 -7.16 -6.89
C LYS A 53 -5.26 -5.66 -6.98
N GLU A 54 -5.80 -4.86 -6.08
CA GLU A 54 -5.55 -3.41 -6.01
C GLU A 54 -4.71 -3.10 -4.78
N LEU A 55 -3.56 -2.44 -4.99
CA LEU A 55 -2.64 -2.05 -3.93
C LEU A 55 -2.57 -0.53 -3.86
N ILE A 56 -2.90 0.02 -2.70
CA ILE A 56 -2.91 1.45 -2.45
C ILE A 56 -1.59 1.82 -1.79
N ILE A 57 -0.78 2.64 -2.47
CA ILE A 57 0.47 3.15 -1.91
C ILE A 57 0.31 4.59 -1.43
N PRO A 58 1.00 5.02 -0.35
CA PRO A 58 0.99 6.42 0.08
C PRO A 58 1.45 7.36 -1.03
N GLY A 59 0.88 8.56 -1.10
CA GLY A 59 1.25 9.57 -2.10
C GLY A 59 2.73 9.95 -2.11
N TYR A 60 3.44 9.75 -1.00
CA TYR A 60 4.89 9.98 -0.90
C TYR A 60 5.73 8.96 -1.66
N VAL A 61 5.23 7.75 -1.85
CA VAL A 61 5.92 6.67 -2.57
C VAL A 61 5.30 6.44 -3.95
N ALA A 62 4.55 7.42 -4.47
CA ALA A 62 3.94 7.38 -5.80
C ALA A 62 4.94 6.98 -6.90
N ILE A 63 6.20 7.41 -6.77
CA ILE A 63 7.29 7.09 -7.71
C ILE A 63 7.64 5.59 -7.75
N LEU A 64 7.31 4.83 -6.70
CA LEU A 64 7.49 3.38 -6.66
C LEU A 64 6.35 2.63 -7.35
N SER A 65 5.20 3.28 -7.65
CA SER A 65 4.06 2.61 -8.26
C SER A 65 4.42 1.87 -9.54
N GLY A 66 5.15 2.54 -10.45
CA GLY A 66 5.58 1.93 -11.70
C GLY A 66 6.49 0.72 -11.49
N ALA A 67 7.45 0.81 -10.57
CA ALA A 67 8.35 -0.31 -10.26
C ALA A 67 7.64 -1.49 -9.55
N ILE A 68 6.58 -1.22 -8.77
CA ILE A 68 5.76 -2.25 -8.14
C ILE A 68 4.88 -2.93 -9.19
N GLU A 69 4.23 -2.14 -10.05
CA GLU A 69 3.36 -2.63 -11.13
C GLU A 69 4.13 -3.53 -12.11
N GLU A 70 5.38 -3.16 -12.42
CA GLU A 70 6.26 -3.97 -13.27
C GLU A 70 6.64 -5.31 -12.61
N LYS A 71 6.82 -5.33 -11.29
CA LYS A 71 7.15 -6.54 -10.52
C LYS A 71 5.95 -7.41 -10.19
N LEU A 72 4.76 -6.82 -10.11
CA LEU A 72 3.49 -7.48 -9.81
C LEU A 72 2.55 -7.30 -11.01
N PRO A 73 2.82 -7.97 -12.14
CA PRO A 73 1.96 -7.88 -13.31
C PRO A 73 0.55 -8.38 -12.96
N GLY A 74 -0.46 -7.55 -13.21
CA GLY A 74 -1.86 -7.82 -12.87
C GLY A 74 -2.32 -7.25 -11.53
N TRP A 75 -1.46 -6.54 -10.80
CA TRP A 75 -1.83 -5.72 -9.66
C TRP A 75 -2.03 -4.27 -10.08
N LYS A 76 -3.18 -3.71 -9.71
CA LYS A 76 -3.51 -2.31 -9.95
C LYS A 76 -2.94 -1.46 -8.83
N ILE A 77 -1.89 -0.69 -9.12
CA ILE A 77 -1.31 0.20 -8.12
C ILE A 77 -2.04 1.54 -8.15
N THR A 78 -2.68 1.88 -7.05
CA THR A 78 -3.30 3.20 -6.89
C THR A 78 -2.48 4.04 -5.91
N VAL A 79 -2.14 5.26 -6.33
CA VAL A 79 -1.58 6.26 -5.43
C VAL A 79 -2.69 6.82 -4.53
N GLY A 80 -2.60 6.54 -3.24
CA GLY A 80 -3.46 7.10 -2.20
C GLY A 80 -2.98 8.46 -1.71
N PRO A 81 -3.72 9.08 -0.78
CA PRO A 81 -3.37 10.38 -0.24
C PRO A 81 -2.05 10.36 0.56
N ARG A 82 -1.46 11.54 0.73
CA ARG A 82 -0.22 11.72 1.52
C ARG A 82 -0.43 11.57 3.02
N GLU A 83 -1.65 11.82 3.49
CA GLU A 83 -2.02 11.75 4.89
C GLU A 83 -3.00 10.62 5.14
N ALA A 84 -2.77 9.86 6.22
CA ALA A 84 -3.66 8.77 6.61
C ALA A 84 -5.08 9.27 6.92
N ASN A 85 -5.21 10.51 7.40
CA ASN A 85 -6.49 11.14 7.71
C ASN A 85 -7.39 11.35 6.48
N ALA A 86 -6.81 11.36 5.28
CA ALA A 86 -7.54 11.46 4.02
C ALA A 86 -7.87 10.09 3.39
N ILE A 87 -7.35 8.98 3.94
CA ILE A 87 -7.71 7.61 3.53
C ILE A 87 -9.23 7.36 3.59
N PRO A 88 -9.97 7.74 4.66
CA PRO A 88 -11.41 7.49 4.71
C PRO A 88 -12.19 8.29 3.67
N ALA A 89 -11.75 9.51 3.34
CA ALA A 89 -12.34 10.32 2.27
C ALA A 89 -12.05 9.71 0.89
N PHE A 90 -10.83 9.21 0.68
CA PHE A 90 -10.42 8.55 -0.56
C PHE A 90 -11.14 7.22 -0.79
N LEU A 91 -11.30 6.42 0.25
CA LEU A 91 -12.03 5.14 0.20
C LEU A 91 -13.54 5.36 0.03
N LYS A 92 -14.14 6.35 0.72
CA LYS A 92 -15.56 6.70 0.54
C LYS A 92 -15.88 7.27 -0.85
N GLY A 93 -14.97 8.06 -1.43
CA GLY A 93 -15.16 8.65 -2.76
C GLY A 93 -15.12 7.64 -3.91
N ARG A 94 -14.77 6.38 -3.63
CA ARG A 94 -14.63 5.30 -4.61
C ARG A 94 -15.79 4.29 -4.56
N ASN A 95 -16.80 4.55 -3.73
CA ASN A 95 -18.03 3.76 -3.62
C ASN A 95 -19.13 4.30 -4.53
#